data_AF-A0A3C1PIC1-F1
#
_entry.id   AF-A0A3C1PIC1-F1
#
_cell.length_a   1.000
_cell.length_b   1.000
_cell.length_c   1.000
_cell.angle_alpha   90.00
_cell.angle_beta   90.00
_cell.angle_gamma   90.00
#
_symmetry.space_group_name_H-M   'P 1'
#
loop_
_entity.id
_entity.type
_entity.pdbx_description
1 polymer ?
#
loop_
_entity_poly.entity_id
_entity_poly.type
_entity_poly.pdbx_seq_one_letter_code
_entity_poly.pdbx_strand_id
1 'polypeptide(L)'
;MTYLEALYGSQYYDLTKSGRNPESGRMTANLFLTAFIIISLFLLIALPMSFSSAFENSVTDFFHSLFGSAGGKAIGRILAFPLMAVIYFVIFYTIGTKKNYDAYIESFNKYPTEEKEKATMKILKPFFIVLGGFFLLAMSSLF
;
A
#
# COMPACT_ATOMS: atom_id res chain seq x y z
N MET A 1 -7.03 -5.39 -17.98
CA MET A 1 -6.89 -5.74 -16.55
C MET A 1 -6.48 -4.51 -15.77
N THR A 2 -7.33 -4.07 -14.85
CA THR A 2 -7.06 -2.95 -13.94
C THR A 2 -6.10 -3.37 -12.81
N TYR A 3 -5.55 -2.41 -12.06
CA TYR A 3 -4.67 -2.71 -10.93
C TYR A 3 -5.38 -3.55 -9.85
N LEU A 4 -6.62 -3.21 -9.50
CA LEU A 4 -7.39 -3.93 -8.48
C LEU A 4 -7.79 -5.33 -8.97
N GLU A 5 -8.17 -5.47 -10.25
CA GLU A 5 -8.40 -6.80 -10.86
C GLU A 5 -7.14 -7.66 -10.80
N ALA A 6 -5.98 -7.08 -11.15
CA ALA A 6 -4.72 -7.78 -11.05
C ALA A 6 -4.43 -8.16 -9.60
N LEU A 7 -4.57 -7.22 -8.66
CA LEU A 7 -4.29 -7.42 -7.23
C LEU A 7 -5.13 -8.53 -6.62
N TYR A 8 -6.46 -8.42 -6.68
CA TYR A 8 -7.34 -9.39 -6.06
C TYR A 8 -7.37 -10.72 -6.84
N GLY A 9 -7.33 -10.63 -8.17
CA GLY A 9 -7.36 -11.79 -9.06
C GLY A 9 -6.09 -12.64 -9.00
N SER A 10 -4.91 -12.04 -8.90
CA SER A 10 -3.66 -12.82 -8.77
C SER A 10 -3.60 -13.56 -7.45
N GLN A 11 -4.01 -12.93 -6.33
CA GLN A 11 -4.08 -13.60 -5.03
C GLN A 11 -5.06 -14.78 -5.06
N TYR A 12 -6.22 -14.60 -5.67
CA TYR A 12 -7.18 -15.68 -5.87
C TYR A 12 -6.59 -16.83 -6.70
N TYR A 13 -5.98 -16.50 -7.84
CA TYR A 13 -5.41 -17.48 -8.78
C TYR A 13 -4.28 -18.30 -8.14
N ASP A 14 -3.37 -17.63 -7.44
CA ASP A 14 -2.22 -18.28 -6.80
C ASP A 14 -2.66 -19.21 -5.68
N LEU A 15 -3.64 -18.79 -4.86
CA LEU A 15 -4.18 -19.61 -3.78
C LEU A 15 -4.97 -20.81 -4.33
N THR A 16 -5.78 -20.60 -5.37
CA THR A 16 -6.54 -21.66 -6.03
C THR A 16 -5.60 -22.70 -6.66
N LYS A 17 -4.57 -22.25 -7.38
CA LYS A 17 -3.54 -23.12 -7.99
C LYS A 17 -2.76 -23.91 -6.94
N SER A 18 -2.55 -23.32 -5.77
CA SER A 18 -1.83 -23.93 -4.64
C SER A 18 -2.71 -24.80 -3.74
N GLY A 19 -4.00 -24.98 -4.04
CA GLY A 19 -4.94 -25.74 -3.23
C GLY A 19 -5.27 -25.11 -1.86
N ARG A 20 -5.00 -23.81 -1.68
CA ARG A 20 -5.30 -23.06 -0.46
C ARG A 20 -6.67 -22.39 -0.55
N ASN A 21 -7.22 -21.97 0.59
CA ASN A 21 -8.51 -21.29 0.65
C ASN A 21 -8.47 -19.94 -0.11
N PRO A 22 -9.19 -19.79 -1.24
CA PRO A 22 -9.15 -18.57 -2.04
C PRO A 22 -9.71 -17.33 -1.33
N GLU A 23 -10.66 -17.50 -0.40
CA GLU A 23 -11.24 -16.39 0.38
C GLU A 23 -10.20 -15.65 1.22
N SER A 24 -9.11 -16.34 1.60
CA SER A 24 -7.99 -15.71 2.31
C SER A 24 -7.22 -14.71 1.43
N GLY A 25 -7.35 -14.82 0.11
CA GLY A 25 -6.74 -13.90 -0.86
C GLY A 25 -7.24 -12.47 -0.73
N ARG A 26 -8.50 -12.27 -0.32
CA ARG A 26 -9.07 -10.94 -0.05
C ARG A 26 -8.31 -10.21 1.05
N MET A 27 -8.00 -10.92 2.15
CA MET A 27 -7.28 -10.33 3.27
C MET A 27 -5.85 -9.94 2.86
N THR A 28 -5.14 -10.82 2.17
CA THR A 28 -3.78 -10.57 1.68
C THR A 28 -3.74 -9.40 0.69
N ALA A 29 -4.68 -9.34 -0.25
CA ALA A 29 -4.81 -8.23 -1.18
C ALA A 29 -5.09 -6.89 -0.46
N ASN A 30 -5.99 -6.88 0.53
CA ASN A 30 -6.26 -5.69 1.34
C ASN A 30 -5.03 -5.21 2.12
N LEU A 31 -4.27 -6.15 2.70
CA LEU A 31 -3.02 -5.83 3.42
C LEU A 31 -1.97 -5.26 2.46
N PHE A 32 -1.83 -5.85 1.27
CA PHE A 32 -0.92 -5.34 0.25
C PHE A 32 -1.31 -3.92 -0.19
N LEU A 33 -2.59 -3.69 -0.48
CA LEU A 33 -3.09 -2.36 -0.86
C LEU A 33 -2.86 -1.35 0.27
N THR A 34 -3.07 -1.76 1.52
CA THR A 34 -2.79 -0.94 2.70
C THR A 34 -1.33 -0.51 2.75
N ALA A 35 -0.40 -1.48 2.64
CA ALA A 35 1.03 -1.19 2.62
C ALA A 35 1.41 -0.27 1.46
N PHE A 36 0.87 -0.51 0.27
CA PHE A 36 1.13 0.33 -0.91
C PHE A 36 0.65 1.76 -0.71
N ILE A 37 -0.55 1.97 -0.16
CA ILE A 37 -1.08 3.31 0.16
C ILE A 37 -0.21 3.99 1.22
N ILE A 38 0.20 3.29 2.28
CA ILE A 38 1.05 3.87 3.34
C ILE A 38 2.38 4.36 2.78
N ILE A 39 3.07 3.52 1.99
CA ILE A 39 4.35 3.90 1.39
C ILE A 39 4.14 5.06 0.41
N SER A 40 3.05 5.05 -0.36
CA SER A 40 2.71 6.15 -1.27
C SER A 40 2.46 7.46 -0.52
N LEU A 41 1.75 7.42 0.61
CA LEU A 41 1.51 8.59 1.47
C LEU A 41 2.83 9.13 2.04
N PHE A 42 3.70 8.25 2.53
CA PHE A 42 5.02 8.68 3.02
C PHE A 42 5.88 9.26 1.91
N LEU A 43 5.87 8.68 0.71
CA LEU A 43 6.57 9.23 -0.44
C LEU A 43 6.04 10.63 -0.80
N LEU A 44 4.71 10.80 -0.84
CA LEU A 44 4.06 12.08 -1.14
C LEU A 44 4.35 13.17 -0.11
N ILE A 45 4.58 12.81 1.15
CA ILE A 45 4.98 13.75 2.21
C ILE A 45 6.49 14.03 2.14
N ALA A 46 7.32 12.99 1.97
CA ALA A 46 8.77 13.11 1.97
C ALA A 46 9.28 13.92 0.77
N LEU A 47 8.69 13.76 -0.40
CA LEU A 47 9.12 14.42 -1.63
C LEU A 47 9.12 15.97 -1.50
N PRO A 48 8.04 16.66 -1.11
CA PRO A 48 8.07 18.11 -0.92
C PRO A 48 8.94 18.56 0.26
N MET A 49 9.10 17.74 1.32
CA MET A 49 10.04 18.04 2.41
C MET A 49 11.47 18.13 1.88
N SER A 50 11.85 17.28 0.91
CA SER A 50 13.19 17.31 0.31
C SER A 50 13.49 18.57 -0.53
N PHE A 51 12.49 19.35 -0.93
CA PHE A 51 12.67 20.57 -1.73
C PHE A 51 12.36 21.86 -0.98
N SER A 52 11.72 21.78 0.19
CA SER A 52 11.25 22.96 0.92
C SER A 52 11.42 22.80 2.43
N SER A 53 12.40 23.52 2.98
CA SER A 53 12.60 23.62 4.43
C SER A 53 11.40 24.24 5.15
N ALA A 54 10.64 25.12 4.48
CA ALA A 54 9.40 25.67 5.03
C ALA A 54 8.32 24.57 5.21
N PHE A 55 8.23 23.64 4.26
CA PHE A 55 7.31 22.50 4.37
C PHE A 55 7.80 21.49 5.42
N GLU A 56 9.11 21.23 5.47
CA GLU A 56 9.73 20.39 6.50
C GLU A 56 9.42 20.90 7.91
N ASN A 57 9.63 22.19 8.16
CA ASN A 57 9.35 22.82 9.44
C ASN A 57 7.86 22.73 9.79
N SER A 58 6.96 23.00 8.83
CA SER A 58 5.51 22.93 9.06
C SER A 58 5.05 21.53 9.47
N VAL A 59 5.55 20.49 8.81
CA VAL A 59 5.24 19.09 9.13
C VAL A 59 5.84 18.72 10.50
N THR A 60 7.07 19.13 10.78
CA THR A 60 7.75 18.87 12.05
C THR A 60 7.04 19.54 13.23
N ASP A 61 6.59 20.77 13.06
CA ASP A 61 5.82 21.54 14.05
C ASP A 61 4.46 20.88 14.31
N PHE A 62 3.78 20.41 13.24
CA PHE A 62 2.54 19.64 13.38
C PHE A 62 2.75 18.37 14.21
N PHE A 63 3.80 17.58 13.93
CA PHE A 63 4.11 16.40 14.72
C PHE A 63 4.50 16.73 16.17
N HIS A 64 5.27 17.80 16.40
CA HIS A 64 5.59 18.29 17.74
C HIS A 64 4.34 18.71 18.52
N SER A 65 3.37 19.34 17.87
CA SER A 65 2.11 19.75 18.52
C SER A 65 1.25 18.56 18.97
N LEU A 66 1.28 17.45 18.22
CA LEU A 66 0.49 16.26 18.52
C LEU A 66 1.18 15.28 19.48
N PHE A 67 2.51 15.17 19.40
CA PHE A 67 3.28 14.14 20.12
C PHE A 67 4.33 14.71 21.09
N GLY A 68 4.43 16.04 21.21
CA GLY A 68 5.44 16.72 22.02
C GLY A 68 6.87 16.48 21.52
N SER A 69 7.85 16.58 22.41
CA SER A 69 9.26 16.30 22.12
C SER A 69 9.60 14.80 22.08
N ALA A 70 8.63 13.94 21.81
CA ALA A 70 8.87 12.51 21.70
C ALA A 70 9.88 12.24 20.57
N GLY A 71 10.93 11.48 20.86
CA GLY A 71 11.95 11.18 19.84
C GLY A 71 11.34 10.52 18.61
N GLY A 72 11.82 10.85 17.41
CA GLY A 72 11.24 10.39 16.13
C GLY A 72 11.03 8.87 16.01
N LYS A 73 11.86 8.06 16.70
CA LYS A 73 11.68 6.59 16.77
C LYS A 73 10.40 6.17 17.52
N ALA A 74 10.02 6.90 18.56
CA ALA A 74 8.81 6.63 19.33
C ALA A 74 7.56 7.08 18.56
N ILE A 75 7.61 8.28 17.97
CA ILE A 75 6.53 8.81 17.10
C ILE A 75 6.26 7.84 15.95
N GLY A 76 7.30 7.35 15.28
CA GLY A 76 7.16 6.39 14.18
C GLY A 76 6.43 5.10 14.58
N ARG A 77 6.74 4.54 15.77
CA ARG A 77 6.06 3.32 16.26
C ARG A 77 4.61 3.58 16.65
N ILE A 78 4.35 4.70 17.32
CA ILE A 78 3.03 5.07 17.81
C ILE A 78 2.10 5.42 16.64
N LEU A 79 2.62 6.06 15.60
CA LEU A 79 1.82 6.48 14.43
C LEU A 79 1.55 5.31 13.48
N ALA A 80 2.51 4.41 13.27
CA ALA A 80 2.42 3.36 12.25
C ALA A 80 1.25 2.41 12.47
N PHE A 81 1.04 1.93 13.69
CA PHE A 81 -0.04 0.95 13.98
C PHE A 81 -1.45 1.54 13.81
N PRO A 82 -1.82 2.69 14.42
CA PRO A 82 -3.11 3.33 14.21
C PRO A 82 -3.33 3.73 12.75
N LEU A 83 -2.31 4.30 12.10
CA LEU A 83 -2.43 4.68 10.69
C LEU A 83 -2.71 3.47 9.80
N MET A 84 -2.00 2.36 10.03
CA MET A 84 -2.23 1.12 9.31
C MET A 84 -3.63 0.55 9.58
N ALA A 85 -4.09 0.56 10.84
CA ALA A 85 -5.41 0.09 11.19
C ALA A 85 -6.51 0.92 10.51
N VAL A 86 -6.40 2.25 10.52
CA VAL A 86 -7.37 3.16 9.88
C VAL A 86 -7.41 2.94 8.37
N ILE A 87 -6.25 2.92 7.69
CA ILE A 87 -6.20 2.72 6.24
C ILE A 87 -6.75 1.33 5.87
N TYR A 88 -6.34 0.29 6.60
CA TYR A 88 -6.86 -1.05 6.37
C TYR A 88 -8.38 -1.11 6.55
N PHE A 89 -8.91 -0.48 7.61
CA PHE A 89 -10.33 -0.42 7.86
C PHE A 89 -11.07 0.29 6.72
N VAL A 90 -10.57 1.44 6.27
CA VAL A 90 -11.14 2.16 5.11
C VAL A 90 -11.15 1.26 3.87
N ILE A 91 -10.05 0.59 3.55
CA ILE A 91 -9.99 -0.35 2.42
C ILE A 91 -11.02 -1.47 2.60
N PHE A 92 -11.05 -2.10 3.77
CA PHE A 92 -11.92 -3.25 4.05
C PHE A 92 -13.40 -2.94 3.84
N TYR A 93 -13.86 -1.76 4.24
CA TYR A 93 -15.25 -1.32 4.11
C TYR A 93 -15.59 -0.67 2.76
N THR A 94 -14.59 -0.30 1.95
CA THR A 94 -14.82 0.36 0.66
C THR A 94 -14.47 -0.57 -0.51
N ILE A 95 -13.19 -0.70 -0.83
CA ILE A 95 -12.68 -1.40 -2.02
C ILE A 95 -12.59 -2.90 -1.77
N GLY A 96 -12.13 -3.30 -0.58
CA GLY A 96 -11.84 -4.68 -0.18
C GLY A 96 -13.02 -5.47 0.37
N THR A 97 -14.25 -5.04 0.09
CA THR A 97 -15.47 -5.74 0.47
C THR A 97 -15.57 -7.08 -0.25
N LYS A 98 -16.31 -8.04 0.32
CA LYS A 98 -16.51 -9.34 -0.34
C LYS A 98 -17.17 -9.19 -1.72
N LYS A 99 -18.18 -8.30 -1.83
CA LYS A 99 -18.86 -8.00 -3.09
C LYS A 99 -17.88 -7.54 -4.18
N ASN A 100 -16.99 -6.60 -3.86
CA ASN A 100 -16.02 -6.10 -4.82
C ASN A 100 -14.95 -7.16 -5.14
N TYR A 101 -14.51 -7.92 -4.13
CA TYR A 101 -13.59 -9.04 -4.33
C TYR A 101 -14.12 -10.05 -5.34
N ASP A 102 -15.36 -10.50 -5.15
CA ASP A 102 -16.03 -11.44 -6.05
C ASP A 102 -16.14 -10.87 -7.47
N ALA A 103 -16.49 -9.57 -7.61
CA ALA A 103 -16.54 -8.88 -8.89
C ALA A 103 -15.18 -8.76 -9.58
N TYR A 104 -14.11 -8.46 -8.84
CA TYR A 104 -12.75 -8.40 -9.38
C TYR A 104 -12.26 -9.77 -9.83
N ILE A 105 -12.56 -10.84 -9.10
CA ILE A 105 -12.24 -12.21 -9.49
C ILE A 105 -12.99 -12.61 -10.75
N GLU A 106 -14.28 -12.30 -10.83
CA GLU A 106 -15.10 -12.61 -12.01
C GLU A 106 -14.52 -11.93 -13.26
N SER A 107 -14.22 -10.64 -13.16
CA SER A 107 -13.55 -9.90 -14.24
C SER A 107 -12.17 -10.47 -14.54
N PHE A 108 -11.38 -10.81 -13.52
CA PHE A 108 -10.06 -11.42 -13.69
C PHE A 108 -10.12 -12.76 -14.43
N ASN A 109 -11.13 -13.58 -14.14
CA ASN A 109 -11.29 -14.90 -14.74
C ASN A 109 -11.62 -14.84 -16.24
N LYS A 110 -12.15 -13.73 -16.74
CA LYS A 110 -12.42 -13.49 -18.17
C LYS A 110 -11.16 -13.26 -19.00
N TYR A 111 -10.02 -12.94 -18.37
CA TYR A 111 -8.75 -12.77 -19.09
C TYR A 111 -8.11 -14.12 -19.49
N PRO A 112 -7.35 -14.15 -20.60
CA PRO A 112 -6.59 -15.33 -21.00
C PRO A 112 -5.49 -15.68 -19.99
N THR A 113 -5.10 -16.96 -19.94
CA THR A 113 -4.10 -17.47 -18.98
C THR A 113 -2.77 -16.70 -19.04
N GLU A 114 -2.30 -16.36 -20.25
CA GLU A 114 -1.07 -15.57 -20.43
C GLU A 114 -1.13 -14.18 -19.77
N GLU A 115 -2.31 -13.56 -19.72
CA GLU A 115 -2.49 -12.27 -19.04
C GLU A 115 -2.55 -12.44 -17.52
N LYS A 116 -3.17 -13.52 -17.04
CA LYS A 116 -3.25 -13.85 -15.61
C LYS A 116 -1.86 -14.09 -15.01
N GLU A 117 -0.98 -14.77 -15.73
CA GLU A 117 0.41 -14.99 -15.31
C GLU A 117 1.22 -13.68 -15.20
N LYS A 118 0.86 -12.66 -15.99
CA LYS A 118 1.50 -11.34 -15.95
C LYS A 118 0.90 -10.41 -14.89
N ALA A 119 -0.20 -10.78 -14.24
CA ALA A 119 -0.91 -9.94 -13.27
C ALA A 119 -0.02 -9.54 -12.09
N THR A 120 0.75 -10.48 -11.54
CA THR A 120 1.68 -10.23 -10.44
C THR A 120 2.69 -9.12 -10.79
N MET A 121 3.21 -9.14 -12.01
CA MET A 121 4.14 -8.11 -12.48
C MET A 121 3.48 -6.72 -12.62
N LYS A 122 2.19 -6.67 -13.00
CA LYS A 122 1.42 -5.42 -13.05
C LYS A 122 1.23 -4.80 -11.66
N ILE A 123 1.23 -5.61 -10.60
CA ILE A 123 1.16 -5.15 -9.20
C ILE A 123 2.54 -4.73 -8.69
N LEU A 124 3.56 -5.56 -8.93
CA LEU A 124 4.89 -5.36 -8.37
C LEU A 124 5.62 -4.15 -8.96
N LYS A 125 5.47 -3.87 -10.26
CA LYS A 125 6.11 -2.71 -10.91
C LYS A 125 5.81 -1.38 -10.21
N PRO A 126 4.55 -0.93 -10.07
CA PRO A 126 4.26 0.32 -9.38
C PRO A 126 4.66 0.27 -7.90
N PHE A 127 4.52 -0.89 -7.24
CA PHE A 127 4.98 -1.05 -5.86
C PHE A 127 6.48 -0.77 -5.71
N PHE A 128 7.32 -1.37 -6.56
CA PHE A 128 8.77 -1.17 -6.51
C PHE A 128 9.19 0.23 -6.97
N ILE A 129 8.44 0.88 -7.87
CA ILE A 129 8.70 2.28 -8.23
C ILE A 129 8.49 3.19 -7.01
N VAL A 130 7.37 3.03 -6.31
CA VAL A 130 7.07 3.82 -5.10
C VAL A 130 8.05 3.51 -3.99
N LEU A 131 8.33 2.22 -3.74
CA LEU A 131 9.28 1.79 -2.71
C LEU A 131 10.70 2.29 -3.02
N GLY A 132 11.15 2.14 -4.26
CA GLY A 132 12.46 2.60 -4.71
C GLY A 132 12.60 4.12 -4.61
N GLY A 133 11.57 4.88 -5.03
CA GLY A 133 11.54 6.32 -4.87
C GLY A 133 11.63 6.76 -3.40
N PHE A 134 10.88 6.07 -2.52
CA PHE A 134 10.95 6.33 -1.09
C PHE A 134 12.34 6.04 -0.51
N PHE A 135 12.95 4.91 -0.87
CA PHE A 135 14.31 4.58 -0.43
C PHE A 135 15.35 5.58 -0.94
N LEU A 136 15.26 6.00 -2.21
CA LEU A 136 16.20 6.98 -2.77
C LEU A 136 16.12 8.31 -2.02
N LEU A 137 14.91 8.80 -1.72
CA LEU A 137 14.73 10.02 -0.94
C LEU A 137 15.25 9.87 0.50
N ALA A 138 14.90 8.76 1.16
CA ALA A 138 15.37 8.47 2.51
C ALA A 138 16.91 8.43 2.56
N MET A 139 17.56 7.80 1.59
CA MET A 139 19.01 7.77 1.48
C MET A 139 19.59 9.17 1.21
N SER A 140 18.99 9.97 0.31
CA SER A 140 19.47 11.33 0.05
C SER A 140 19.33 12.26 1.25
N SER A 141 18.38 11.99 2.16
CA SER A 141 18.20 12.78 3.38
C SER A 141 19.17 12.41 4.51
N LEU A 142 19.90 11.29 4.38
CA LEU A 142 20.88 10.83 5.38
C LEU A 142 22.29 11.38 5.13
N PHE A 143 22.55 11.96 3.96
CA PHE A 143 23.82 12.58 3.56
C PHE A 143 23.68 14.10 3.48
#